data_AF-A0A6F9DHP9-F1
#
_entry.id   AF-A0A6F9DHP9-F1
#
_cell.length_a   1.000
_cell.length_b   1.000
_cell.length_c   1.000
_cell.angle_alpha   90.00
_cell.angle_beta   90.00
_cell.angle_gamma   90.00
#
_symmetry.space_group_name_H-M   'P 1'
#
loop_
_entity.id
_entity.type
_entity.pdbx_description
1 polymer ?
#
loop_
_entity_poly.entity_id
_entity_poly.type
_entity_poly.pdbx_seq_one_letter_code
_entity_poly.pdbx_strand_id
1 'polypeptide(L)'
;MKSSTILVMVDRLSRRPILYPEKFKTFVNNYPIIEHHWSGGPLKSIPLSVNVFSWQRRLTCLETDLNKHANNSVYLLLPLECLQVAFDEGFSTHLEMTKNMIKKCDLLIVNESKLSDMITVKMWPGESGYFNFILSVGDKHVAYVNMLFVSCP
;
A
#
# COMPACT_ATOMS: atom_id res chain seq x y z
N MET A 1 2.22 15.04 10.43
CA MET A 1 2.77 14.10 9.42
C MET A 1 2.65 14.78 8.07
N LYS A 2 3.73 14.89 7.29
CA LYS A 2 3.64 15.40 5.90
C LYS A 2 3.25 14.23 5.01
N SER A 3 2.28 14.42 4.12
CA SER A 3 1.94 13.46 3.08
C SER A 3 2.25 14.06 1.72
N SER A 4 2.67 13.20 0.79
CA SER A 4 2.78 13.50 -0.62
C SER A 4 2.08 12.39 -1.40
N THR A 5 1.47 12.73 -2.52
CA THR A 5 0.73 11.77 -3.33
C THR A 5 1.00 12.09 -4.79
N ILE A 6 1.39 11.07 -5.54
CA ILE A 6 1.60 11.16 -6.97
C ILE A 6 0.49 10.38 -7.64
N LEU A 7 -0.28 11.11 -8.44
CA LEU A 7 -1.36 10.54 -9.24
C LEU A 7 -0.88 10.42 -10.69
N VAL A 8 -1.48 9.48 -11.41
CA VAL A 8 -1.27 9.30 -12.85
C VAL A 8 -2.63 9.27 -13.53
N MET A 9 -2.74 9.88 -14.70
CA MET A 9 -3.95 9.75 -15.51
C MET A 9 -3.86 8.46 -16.31
N VAL A 10 -4.92 7.65 -16.25
CA VAL A 10 -5.01 6.36 -16.93
C VAL A 10 -6.18 6.41 -17.90
N ASP A 11 -5.93 6.00 -19.14
CA ASP A 11 -7.00 5.86 -20.11
C ASP A 11 -7.88 4.65 -19.75
N ARG A 12 -9.21 4.84 -19.76
CA ARG A 12 -10.16 3.84 -19.27
C ARG A 12 -10.21 2.59 -20.15
N LEU A 13 -10.02 2.75 -21.46
CA LEU A 13 -10.13 1.66 -22.44
C LEU A 13 -8.85 0.82 -22.48
N SER A 14 -7.70 1.47 -22.65
CA SER A 14 -6.39 0.82 -22.73
C SER A 14 -5.82 0.42 -21.37
N ARG A 15 -6.31 1.03 -20.28
CA ARG A 15 -5.82 0.83 -18.92
C ARG A 15 -4.32 1.13 -18.79
N ARG A 16 -3.82 2.07 -19.60
CA ARG A 16 -2.43 2.51 -19.62
C ARG A 16 -2.30 3.97 -19.19
N PRO A 17 -1.17 4.35 -18.57
CA PRO A 17 -0.88 5.74 -18.27
C PRO A 17 -0.87 6.59 -19.54
N ILE A 18 -1.46 7.79 -19.45
CA ILE A 18 -1.45 8.79 -20.52
C ILE A 18 -0.90 10.11 -20.00
N LEU A 19 -0.43 10.96 -20.92
CA LEU A 19 -0.04 12.32 -20.59
C LEU A 19 -1.28 13.11 -20.11
N TYR A 20 -1.05 14.02 -19.16
CA TYR A 20 -2.08 14.96 -18.74
C TYR A 20 -2.55 15.82 -19.92
N PRO A 21 -3.86 15.91 -20.19
CA PRO A 21 -4.39 16.82 -21.20
C PRO A 21 -4.02 18.27 -20.87
N GLU A 22 -3.75 19.09 -21.89
CA GLU A 22 -3.32 20.49 -21.68
C GLU A 22 -4.29 21.28 -20.82
N LYS A 23 -5.61 21.11 -21.03
CA LYS A 23 -6.64 21.76 -20.19
C LYS A 23 -6.48 21.44 -18.70
N PHE A 24 -6.08 20.21 -18.36
CA PHE A 24 -5.83 19.81 -16.98
C PHE A 24 -4.55 20.45 -16.44
N LYS A 25 -3.46 20.46 -17.24
CA LYS A 25 -2.21 21.14 -16.85
C LYS A 25 -2.45 22.62 -16.57
N THR A 26 -3.18 23.32 -17.43
CA THR A 26 -3.49 24.75 -17.23
C THR A 26 -4.25 25.00 -15.93
N PHE A 27 -5.16 24.10 -15.54
CA PHE A 27 -5.89 24.21 -14.28
C PHE A 27 -4.97 24.00 -13.07
N VAL A 28 -4.13 22.96 -13.08
CA VAL A 28 -3.28 22.56 -11.95
C VAL A 28 -2.04 23.46 -11.80
N ASN A 29 -1.50 23.99 -12.89
CA ASN A 29 -0.32 24.85 -12.86
C ASN A 29 -0.56 26.22 -12.19
N ASN A 30 -1.82 26.55 -11.88
CA ASN A 30 -2.16 27.74 -11.09
C ASN A 30 -1.92 27.55 -9.58
N TYR A 31 -1.54 26.34 -9.14
CA TYR A 31 -1.21 26.04 -7.76
C TYR A 31 0.31 26.06 -7.54
N PRO A 32 0.79 26.44 -6.34
CA PRO A 32 2.21 26.48 -6.03
C PRO A 32 2.84 25.11 -6.19
N ILE A 33 3.93 25.05 -6.95
CA ILE A 33 4.73 23.84 -7.11
C ILE A 33 5.57 23.66 -5.86
N ILE A 34 5.31 22.59 -5.13
CA ILE A 34 6.17 22.13 -4.03
C ILE A 34 7.06 21.04 -4.62
N GLU A 35 8.37 21.28 -4.68
CA GLU A 35 9.32 20.26 -5.10
C GLU A 35 9.19 19.02 -4.19
N HIS A 36 8.91 17.88 -4.81
CA HIS A 36 8.80 16.62 -4.11
C HIS A 36 10.07 15.79 -4.32
N HIS A 37 10.81 15.54 -3.24
CA HIS A 37 11.86 14.55 -3.24
C HIS A 37 11.26 13.14 -3.13
N TRP A 38 11.39 12.35 -4.19
CA TRP A 38 10.96 10.95 -4.22
C TRP A 38 11.81 10.11 -3.25
N SER A 39 11.17 9.41 -2.31
CA SER A 39 11.84 8.69 -1.22
C SER A 39 12.23 7.24 -1.54
N GLY A 40 12.15 6.82 -2.80
CA GLY A 40 12.48 5.45 -3.24
C GLY A 40 11.30 4.47 -3.27
N GLY A 41 10.21 4.77 -2.56
CA GLY A 41 8.98 3.96 -2.54
C GLY A 41 9.12 2.62 -1.79
N PRO A 42 8.05 1.81 -1.73
CA PRO A 42 8.06 0.52 -1.04
C PRO A 42 8.85 -0.56 -1.80
N LEU A 43 9.28 -1.61 -1.07
CA LEU A 43 9.96 -2.76 -1.67
C LEU A 43 9.01 -3.55 -2.57
N LYS A 44 9.50 -3.93 -3.76
CA LYS A 44 8.69 -4.63 -4.78
C LYS A 44 8.95 -6.13 -4.85
N SER A 45 9.92 -6.63 -4.08
CA SER A 45 10.30 -8.04 -4.05
C SER A 45 10.60 -8.49 -2.63
N ILE A 46 10.35 -9.77 -2.38
CA ILE A 46 10.67 -10.42 -1.11
C ILE A 46 12.14 -10.89 -1.18
N PRO A 47 12.99 -10.53 -0.22
CA PRO A 47 14.34 -11.10 -0.12
C PRO A 47 14.31 -12.62 0.04
N LEU A 48 15.30 -13.33 -0.48
CA LEU A 48 15.33 -14.81 -0.43
C LEU A 48 15.52 -15.38 0.99
N SER A 49 16.09 -14.60 1.90
CA SER A 49 16.51 -15.05 3.23
C SER A 49 15.53 -14.70 4.36
N VAL A 50 14.40 -14.06 4.07
CA VAL A 50 13.46 -13.62 5.11
C VAL A 50 12.34 -14.62 5.32
N ASN A 51 11.90 -14.77 6.56
CA ASN A 51 10.66 -15.48 6.86
C ASN A 51 9.46 -14.60 6.46
N VAL A 52 8.45 -15.20 5.83
CA VAL A 52 7.29 -14.49 5.28
C VAL A 52 6.03 -15.03 5.93
N PHE A 53 5.24 -14.12 6.47
CA PHE A 53 3.87 -14.42 6.88
C PHE A 53 2.92 -14.14 5.72
N SER A 54 1.92 -15.01 5.54
CA SER A 54 0.96 -14.89 4.44
C SER A 54 -0.45 -15.02 4.98
N TRP A 55 -1.28 -14.04 4.69
CA TRP A 55 -2.68 -13.99 5.07
C TRP A 55 -3.53 -13.59 3.88
N GLN A 56 -4.78 -14.04 3.85
CA GLN A 56 -5.68 -13.75 2.74
C GLN A 56 -7.07 -13.39 3.21
N ARG A 57 -7.70 -12.47 2.50
CA ARG A 57 -9.07 -12.06 2.76
C ARG A 57 -9.77 -11.67 1.47
N ARG A 58 -11.05 -12.02 1.38
CA ARG A 58 -11.91 -11.60 0.28
C ARG A 58 -12.39 -10.16 0.48
N LEU A 59 -12.36 -9.36 -0.58
CA LEU A 59 -12.93 -8.00 -0.55
C LEU A 59 -14.45 -8.03 -0.47
N THR A 60 -14.99 -7.17 0.40
CA THR A 60 -16.42 -7.03 0.65
C THR A 60 -17.02 -5.83 -0.10
N CYS A 61 -18.35 -5.71 -0.10
CA CYS A 61 -19.03 -4.57 -0.72
C CYS A 61 -18.75 -3.24 -0.03
N LEU A 62 -18.45 -3.26 1.27
CA LEU A 62 -18.12 -2.04 2.04
C LEU A 62 -16.76 -1.44 1.65
N GLU A 63 -15.93 -2.23 0.97
CA GLU A 63 -14.57 -1.86 0.56
C GLU A 63 -14.50 -1.41 -0.89
N THR A 64 -15.63 -1.45 -1.61
CA THR A 64 -15.70 -1.01 -3.00
C THR A 64 -16.26 0.41 -3.09
N ASP A 65 -15.62 1.22 -3.92
CA ASP A 65 -16.04 2.59 -4.21
C ASP A 65 -17.17 2.64 -5.25
N LEU A 66 -17.66 3.85 -5.54
CA LEU A 66 -18.69 4.09 -6.54
C LEU A 66 -18.29 3.66 -7.96
N ASN A 67 -16.99 3.52 -8.22
CA ASN A 67 -16.45 3.08 -9.50
C ASN A 67 -16.33 1.56 -9.59
N LYS A 68 -16.77 0.82 -8.55
CA LYS A 68 -16.67 -0.65 -8.43
C LYS A 68 -15.23 -1.16 -8.30
N HIS A 69 -14.33 -0.31 -7.82
CA HIS A 69 -12.96 -0.67 -7.49
C HIS A 69 -12.79 -0.72 -5.97
N ALA A 70 -11.81 -1.48 -5.48
CA ALA A 70 -11.43 -1.41 -4.09
C ALA A 70 -11.00 0.04 -3.75
N ASN A 71 -11.54 0.60 -2.67
CA ASN A 71 -11.13 1.91 -2.19
C ASN A 71 -9.63 1.88 -1.86
N ASN A 72 -8.89 2.92 -2.25
CA ASN A 72 -7.45 2.98 -2.03
C ASN A 72 -7.04 2.82 -0.55
N SER A 73 -7.92 3.19 0.39
CA SER A 73 -7.69 3.00 1.83
C SER A 73 -7.56 1.52 2.23
N VAL A 74 -8.18 0.61 1.48
CA VAL A 74 -8.15 -0.83 1.73
C VAL A 74 -6.72 -1.38 1.63
N TYR A 75 -5.91 -0.83 0.72
CA TYR A 75 -4.51 -1.22 0.59
C TYR A 75 -3.64 -0.79 1.77
N LEU A 76 -4.14 0.05 2.69
CA LEU A 76 -3.51 0.36 3.97
C LEU A 76 -4.11 -0.44 5.13
N LEU A 77 -5.41 -0.71 5.09
CA LEU A 77 -6.11 -1.47 6.12
C LEU A 77 -5.69 -2.95 6.14
N LEU A 78 -5.66 -3.61 4.98
CA LEU A 78 -5.32 -5.03 4.87
C LEU A 78 -3.92 -5.38 5.42
N PRO A 79 -2.85 -4.58 5.18
CA PRO A 79 -1.57 -4.75 5.87
C PRO A 79 -1.65 -4.73 7.40
N LEU A 80 -2.45 -3.83 7.97
CA LEU A 80 -2.59 -3.70 9.42
C LEU A 80 -3.37 -4.87 10.03
N GLU A 81 -4.42 -5.33 9.34
CA GLU A 81 -5.15 -6.55 9.73
C GLU A 81 -4.23 -7.78 9.65
N CYS A 82 -3.48 -7.92 8.55
CA CYS A 82 -2.48 -8.99 8.37
C CYS A 82 -1.43 -8.97 9.50
N LEU A 83 -0.93 -7.78 9.85
CA LEU A 83 0.01 -7.59 10.94
C LEU A 83 -0.58 -8.07 12.28
N GLN A 84 -1.80 -7.64 12.63
CA GLN A 84 -2.48 -8.09 13.84
C GLN A 84 -2.62 -9.61 13.90
N VAL A 85 -3.07 -10.24 12.82
CA VAL A 85 -3.20 -11.71 12.75
C VAL A 85 -1.84 -12.39 12.91
N ALA A 86 -0.79 -11.86 12.28
CA ALA A 86 0.56 -12.40 12.42
C ALA A 86 1.02 -12.39 13.89
N PHE A 87 0.71 -11.33 14.63
CA PHE A 87 1.00 -11.24 16.06
C PHE A 87 0.21 -12.24 16.89
N ASP A 88 -1.08 -12.38 16.62
CA ASP A 88 -1.95 -13.33 17.31
C ASP A 88 -1.51 -14.79 17.07
N GLU A 89 -0.96 -15.08 15.88
CA GLU A 89 -0.38 -16.38 15.52
C GLU A 89 1.07 -16.58 16.03
N GLY A 90 1.63 -15.60 16.75
CA GLY A 90 2.98 -15.68 17.29
C GLY A 90 4.08 -15.65 16.22
N PHE A 91 3.79 -15.12 15.03
CA PHE A 91 4.81 -14.83 14.04
C PHE A 91 5.78 -13.82 14.66
N SER A 92 6.96 -14.33 15.06
CA SER A 92 7.93 -13.59 15.86
C SER A 92 8.42 -12.36 15.11
N THR A 93 7.79 -11.22 15.38
CA THR A 93 8.33 -9.93 15.03
C THR A 93 8.88 -9.31 16.31
N HIS A 94 10.03 -8.63 16.24
CA HIS A 94 10.65 -7.98 17.40
C HIS A 94 9.86 -6.76 17.93
N LEU A 95 8.61 -6.59 17.51
CA LEU A 95 7.77 -5.44 17.83
C LEU A 95 6.68 -5.82 18.82
N GLU A 96 6.40 -4.97 19.80
CA GLU A 96 5.16 -5.07 20.60
C GLU A 96 4.11 -4.12 20.01
N MET A 97 3.02 -4.64 19.41
CA MET A 97 2.00 -3.80 18.74
C MET A 97 1.48 -2.64 19.59
N THR A 98 1.25 -2.89 20.88
CA THR A 98 0.59 -1.93 21.79
C THR A 98 1.45 -0.72 22.16
N LYS A 99 2.76 -0.77 21.86
CA LYS A 99 3.71 0.29 22.24
C LYS A 99 4.28 1.05 21.04
N ASN A 100 3.80 0.77 19.82
CA ASN A 100 4.37 1.33 18.61
C ASN A 100 3.35 2.18 17.82
N MET A 101 3.84 3.23 17.17
CA MET A 101 3.06 4.06 16.25
C MET A 101 3.69 4.08 14.86
N ILE A 102 2.86 4.23 13.83
CA ILE A 102 3.32 4.38 12.45
C ILE A 102 3.92 5.77 12.26
N LYS A 103 5.23 5.84 12.02
CA LYS A 103 5.95 7.10 11.74
C LYS A 103 5.99 7.43 10.25
N LYS A 104 6.05 6.41 9.39
CA LYS A 104 6.12 6.55 7.94
C LYS A 104 5.34 5.42 7.27
N CYS A 105 4.66 5.74 6.18
CA CYS A 105 4.02 4.77 5.32
C CYS A 105 4.31 5.15 3.87
N ASP A 106 4.83 4.20 3.09
CA ASP A 106 5.00 4.33 1.64
C ASP A 106 4.04 3.33 0.97
N LEU A 107 3.16 3.81 0.08
CA LEU A 107 2.17 3.00 -0.64
C LEU A 107 2.37 3.19 -2.14
N LEU A 108 2.46 2.08 -2.86
CA LEU A 108 2.44 2.04 -4.32
C LEU A 108 1.35 1.11 -4.80
N ILE A 109 0.30 1.66 -5.41
CA ILE A 109 -0.78 0.90 -6.04
C ILE A 109 -0.41 0.69 -7.52
N VAL A 110 -0.41 -0.57 -7.96
CA VAL A 110 -0.01 -0.94 -9.33
C VAL A 110 -1.16 -1.55 -10.13
N ASN A 111 -2.13 -2.19 -9.48
CA ASN A 111 -3.33 -2.69 -10.12
C ASN A 111 -4.54 -2.46 -9.20
N GLU A 112 -5.70 -2.24 -9.80
CA GLU A 112 -6.96 -2.11 -9.08
C GLU A 112 -7.57 -3.49 -8.84
N SER A 113 -8.04 -3.72 -7.62
CA SER A 113 -8.84 -4.89 -7.24
C SER A 113 -10.34 -4.58 -7.32
N LYS A 114 -11.16 -5.61 -7.39
CA LYS A 114 -12.62 -5.55 -7.54
C LYS A 114 -13.33 -6.30 -6.42
N LEU A 115 -14.65 -6.12 -6.35
CA LEU A 115 -15.52 -6.88 -5.44
C LEU A 115 -15.25 -8.38 -5.56
N SER A 116 -15.18 -9.06 -4.41
CA SER A 116 -14.94 -10.51 -4.29
C SER A 116 -13.55 -11.01 -4.70
N ASP A 117 -12.62 -10.13 -5.10
CA ASP A 117 -11.24 -10.53 -5.28
C ASP A 117 -10.67 -11.08 -3.96
N MET A 118 -9.90 -12.17 -4.03
CA MET A 118 -9.17 -12.72 -2.90
C MET A 118 -7.81 -12.03 -2.82
N ILE A 119 -7.64 -11.14 -1.86
CA ILE A 119 -6.37 -10.43 -1.65
C ILE A 119 -5.50 -11.30 -0.76
N THR A 120 -4.33 -11.68 -1.28
CA THR A 120 -3.25 -12.28 -0.50
C THR A 120 -2.28 -11.19 -0.09
N VAL A 121 -2.05 -11.04 1.21
CA VAL A 121 -1.07 -10.15 1.82
C VAL A 121 0.10 -11.00 2.29
N LYS A 122 1.27 -10.76 1.72
CA LYS A 122 2.55 -11.30 2.22
C LYS A 122 3.25 -10.21 3.00
N MET A 123 3.74 -10.53 4.20
CA MET A 123 4.45 -9.58 5.05
C MET A 123 5.75 -10.17 5.61
N TRP A 124 6.71 -9.30 5.86
CA TRP A 124 7.95 -9.66 6.55
C TRP A 124 8.54 -8.43 7.25
N PRO A 125 9.24 -8.63 8.39
CA PRO A 125 9.98 -7.55 9.04
C PRO A 125 11.15 -7.10 8.15
N GLY A 126 11.36 -5.79 8.08
CA GLY A 126 12.53 -5.16 7.49
C GLY A 126 13.49 -4.66 8.57
N GLU A 127 14.53 -3.94 8.14
CA GLU A 127 15.47 -3.29 9.04
C GLU A 127 14.79 -2.16 9.85
N SER A 128 15.33 -1.84 11.02
CA SER A 128 15.00 -0.62 11.78
C SER A 128 13.50 -0.39 12.06
N GLY A 129 12.72 -1.45 12.28
CA GLY A 129 11.29 -1.35 12.62
C GLY A 129 10.35 -1.17 11.42
N TYR A 130 10.85 -1.39 10.20
CA TYR A 130 9.99 -1.48 9.02
C TYR A 130 9.24 -2.81 8.98
N PHE A 131 8.02 -2.77 8.46
CA PHE A 131 7.32 -3.93 7.91
C PHE A 131 7.03 -3.68 6.44
N ASN A 132 7.25 -4.71 5.64
CA ASN A 132 7.03 -4.68 4.21
C ASN A 132 5.89 -5.60 3.86
N PHE A 133 5.06 -5.18 2.91
CA PHE A 133 3.86 -5.89 2.50
C PHE A 133 3.75 -5.91 0.97
N ILE A 134 3.39 -7.06 0.44
CA ILE A 134 2.97 -7.23 -0.95
C ILE A 134 1.54 -7.74 -0.95
N LEU A 135 0.66 -7.01 -1.62
CA LEU A 135 -0.72 -7.39 -1.84
C LEU A 135 -0.88 -7.92 -3.26
N SER A 136 -1.61 -9.02 -3.42
CA SER A 136 -1.82 -9.68 -4.72
C SER A 136 -3.20 -10.30 -4.86
N VAL A 137 -3.66 -10.43 -6.10
CA VAL A 137 -4.84 -11.22 -6.49
C VAL A 137 -4.35 -12.29 -7.46
N GLY A 138 -4.29 -13.54 -7.01
CA GLY A 138 -3.56 -14.60 -7.72
C GLY A 138 -2.09 -14.18 -7.93
N ASP A 139 -1.60 -14.28 -9.16
CA ASP A 139 -0.22 -13.91 -9.51
C ASP A 139 -0.03 -12.41 -9.78
N LYS A 140 -1.09 -11.60 -9.68
CA LYS A 140 -1.02 -10.16 -9.97
C LYS A 140 -0.82 -9.36 -8.70
N HIS A 141 0.31 -8.67 -8.59
CA HIS A 141 0.51 -7.67 -7.54
C HIS A 141 -0.46 -6.49 -7.71
N VAL A 142 -1.08 -6.05 -6.62
CA VAL A 142 -2.03 -4.92 -6.62
C VAL A 142 -1.48 -3.71 -5.88
N ALA A 143 -0.75 -3.95 -4.79
CA ALA A 143 -0.09 -2.88 -4.05
C ALA A 143 1.17 -3.38 -3.34
N TYR A 144 2.08 -2.43 -3.09
CA TYR A 144 3.26 -2.59 -2.26
C TYR A 144 3.18 -1.57 -1.13
N VAL A 145 3.47 -1.98 0.10
CA VAL A 145 3.38 -1.11 1.27
C VAL A 145 4.57 -1.33 2.18
N ASN A 146 5.18 -0.24 2.63
CA ASN A 146 6.19 -0.25 3.68
C ASN A 146 5.74 0.65 4.82
N MET A 147 5.79 0.15 6.06
CA MET A 147 5.40 0.92 7.25
C MET A 147 6.53 0.91 8.26
N LEU A 148 6.97 2.10 8.69
CA LEU A 148 7.93 2.26 9.78
C LEU A 148 7.18 2.44 11.09
N PHE A 149 7.43 1.54 12.03
CA PHE A 149 6.94 1.66 13.39
C PHE A 149 8.04 2.18 14.32
N VAL A 150 7.65 3.04 15.25
CA VAL A 150 8.55 3.53 16.31
C VAL A 150 7.86 3.41 17.66
N SER A 151 8.64 3.13 18.70
CA SER A 151 8.14 3.08 20.06
C SER A 151 7.53 4.42 20.45
N CYS A 152 6.38 4.37 21.11
CA CYS A 152 5.83 5.53 21.78
C CYS A 152 6.73 5.87 22.98
N PRO A 153 7.04 7.16 23.21
CA PRO A 153 7.75 7.61 24.40
C PRO A 153 6.95 7.34 25.67
#